data_AF-A0AA42Y000-F1
#
_entry.id   AF-A0AA42Y000-F1
#
_cell.length_a   1.000
_cell.length_b   1.000
_cell.length_c   1.000
_cell.angle_alpha   90.00
_cell.angle_beta   90.00
_cell.angle_gamma   90.00
#
_symmetry.space_group_name_H-M   'P 1'
#
loop_
_entity.id
_entity.type
_entity.pdbx_description
1 polymer ?
#
loop_
_entity_poly.entity_id
_entity_poly.type
_entity_poly.pdbx_seq_one_letter_code
_entity_poly.pdbx_strand_id
1 'polypeptide(L)'
;MGRPAVTGRSTDGGDLENVLVEVKNGIGTITLNRPEKLNAFAGRMRDDAALAVEQLASDPAVRVLVLTGAGRAFSAGADVAYMRDLLANDDTDGFTALVESGRAVVTRIRATPKPVIASVNGPAAGGGANLALACDIRVASDRASIGQTFNRIGLHPDWGGTYFLPRLVGQSKALELIFTGEMVGATEALRIGLFDRVVPHDELASATTTLAALLAAKPPLALALAKRAIYQSLDGTMDEVLDRELAHQLECFSSDDTREGLRAFLEKREPRFRGTQ
;
A
#
# COMPACT_ATOMS: atom_id res chain seq x y z
N MET A 1 26.06 -6.09 -9.76
CA MET A 1 25.93 -4.68 -10.20
C MET A 1 24.45 -4.40 -10.41
N GLY A 2 23.83 -3.63 -9.51
CA GLY A 2 22.41 -3.27 -9.63
C GLY A 2 22.24 -2.23 -10.74
N ARG A 3 21.18 -2.35 -11.54
CA ARG A 3 20.75 -1.27 -12.43
C ARG A 3 20.44 -0.03 -11.56
N PRO A 4 20.74 1.19 -12.04
CA PRO A 4 20.41 2.39 -11.29
C PRO A 4 18.88 2.49 -11.11
N ALA A 5 18.45 3.15 -10.03
CA ALA A 5 17.05 3.53 -9.83
C ALA A 5 16.53 4.17 -11.12
N VAL A 6 15.42 3.66 -11.64
CA VAL A 6 14.81 4.20 -12.86
C VAL A 6 13.88 5.31 -12.42
N THR A 7 14.15 6.56 -12.80
CA THR A 7 13.15 7.61 -12.60
C THR A 7 11.88 7.18 -13.34
N GLY A 8 10.78 7.00 -12.60
CA GLY A 8 9.48 6.81 -13.24
C GLY A 8 9.21 8.02 -14.13
N ARG A 9 8.70 7.79 -15.33
CA ARG A 9 8.36 8.88 -16.28
C ARG A 9 6.88 9.14 -16.22
N SER A 10 6.47 10.37 -15.97
CA SER A 10 5.05 10.75 -15.99
C SER A 10 4.42 10.57 -17.38
N THR A 11 3.08 10.58 -17.46
CA THR A 11 2.32 10.56 -18.72
C THR A 11 2.69 11.71 -19.66
N ASP A 12 3.24 12.79 -19.12
CA ASP A 12 3.64 13.99 -19.83
C ASP A 12 5.16 14.00 -20.16
N GLY A 13 5.86 12.89 -19.92
CA GLY A 13 7.27 12.72 -20.25
C GLY A 13 8.27 13.34 -19.26
N GLY A 14 7.83 13.83 -18.11
CA GLY A 14 8.70 14.37 -17.04
C GLY A 14 9.06 13.32 -15.98
N ASP A 15 10.20 13.46 -15.31
CA ASP A 15 10.56 12.58 -14.20
C ASP A 15 9.65 12.80 -12.97
N LEU A 16 9.35 11.71 -12.24
CA LEU A 16 8.77 11.78 -10.90
C LEU A 16 9.74 12.53 -9.98
N GLU A 17 9.27 13.57 -9.30
CA GLU A 17 10.15 14.47 -8.53
C GLU A 17 10.26 14.03 -7.08
N ASN A 18 9.14 13.60 -6.48
CA ASN A 18 9.05 13.31 -5.05
C ASN A 18 8.88 11.83 -4.74
N VAL A 19 8.96 10.98 -5.77
CA VAL A 19 8.78 9.53 -5.68
C VAL A 19 9.82 8.84 -6.55
N LEU A 20 10.51 7.85 -5.98
CA LEU A 20 11.41 6.98 -6.72
C LEU A 20 10.73 5.65 -7.03
N VAL A 21 10.99 5.12 -8.22
CA VAL A 21 10.45 3.83 -8.67
C VAL A 21 11.60 2.88 -9.02
N GLU A 22 11.52 1.63 -8.59
CA GLU A 22 12.45 0.58 -8.98
C GLU A 22 11.68 -0.68 -9.36
N VAL A 23 11.95 -1.26 -10.54
CA VAL A 23 11.43 -2.58 -10.92
C VAL A 23 12.56 -3.59 -10.95
N LYS A 24 12.47 -4.61 -10.09
CA LYS A 24 13.48 -5.65 -9.97
C LYS A 24 12.84 -6.99 -9.61
N ASN A 25 13.14 -8.03 -10.39
CA ASN A 25 12.71 -9.41 -10.12
C ASN A 25 11.20 -9.56 -9.87
N GLY A 26 10.35 -8.85 -10.64
CA GLY A 26 8.90 -8.89 -10.44
C GLY A 26 8.38 -7.97 -9.33
N ILE A 27 9.24 -7.20 -8.67
CA ILE A 27 8.88 -6.32 -7.56
C ILE A 27 9.02 -4.86 -8.03
N GLY A 28 7.93 -4.11 -7.98
CA GLY A 28 7.90 -2.67 -8.20
C GLY A 28 7.92 -1.94 -6.87
N THR A 29 9.00 -1.23 -6.55
CA THR A 29 9.16 -0.48 -5.30
C THR A 29 8.92 1.01 -5.55
N ILE A 30 8.00 1.59 -4.78
CA ILE A 30 7.69 3.02 -4.71
C ILE A 30 8.30 3.55 -3.42
N THR A 31 9.23 4.49 -3.53
CA THR A 31 9.80 5.17 -2.37
C THR A 31 9.35 6.62 -2.35
N LEU A 32 8.58 7.00 -1.33
CA LEU A 32 8.25 8.39 -1.03
C LEU A 32 9.55 9.14 -0.68
N ASN A 33 9.88 10.20 -1.40
CA ASN A 33 11.23 10.78 -1.39
C ASN A 33 11.24 12.28 -1.07
N ARG A 34 10.74 12.63 0.11
CA ARG A 34 10.93 13.95 0.75
C ARG A 34 11.42 13.77 2.19
N PRO A 35 12.56 13.09 2.42
CA PRO A 35 12.98 12.66 3.75
C PRO A 35 13.18 13.82 4.74
N GLU A 36 13.56 15.00 4.25
CA GLU A 36 13.70 16.25 5.03
C GLU A 36 12.37 16.78 5.57
N LYS A 37 11.24 16.38 4.95
CA LYS A 37 9.88 16.65 5.40
C LYS A 37 9.16 15.39 5.87
N LEU A 38 9.90 14.34 6.25
CA LEU A 38 9.32 13.06 6.69
C LEU A 38 8.36 12.44 5.67
N ASN A 39 8.64 12.64 4.38
CA ASN A 39 7.81 12.16 3.27
C ASN A 39 6.37 12.67 3.36
N ALA A 40 6.18 13.89 3.87
CA ALA A 40 4.90 14.56 3.91
C ALA A 40 4.44 14.94 2.49
N PHE A 41 3.15 14.87 2.24
CA PHE A 41 2.52 15.17 0.96
C PHE A 41 2.30 16.69 0.83
N ALA A 42 2.93 17.27 -0.19
CA ALA A 42 2.69 18.63 -0.70
C ALA A 42 3.03 18.66 -2.19
N GLY A 43 2.60 19.72 -2.89
CA GLY A 43 2.92 19.91 -4.31
C GLY A 43 2.58 18.67 -5.17
N ARG A 44 3.52 18.25 -6.01
CA ARG A 44 3.34 17.12 -6.95
C ARG A 44 3.46 15.74 -6.33
N MET A 45 3.87 15.61 -5.07
CA MET A 45 4.13 14.30 -4.45
C MET A 45 2.94 13.33 -4.53
N ARG A 46 1.75 13.89 -4.46
CA ARG A 46 0.50 13.16 -4.55
C ARG A 46 0.23 12.58 -5.94
N ASP A 47 0.49 13.38 -6.98
CA ASP A 47 0.30 13.00 -8.38
C ASP A 47 1.39 12.01 -8.78
N ASP A 48 2.62 12.25 -8.35
CA ASP A 48 3.76 11.36 -8.52
C ASP A 48 3.47 9.97 -7.90
N ALA A 49 2.92 9.92 -6.68
CA ALA A 49 2.60 8.67 -6.01
C ALA A 49 1.45 7.91 -6.69
N ALA A 50 0.37 8.60 -7.07
CA ALA A 50 -0.75 8.00 -7.77
C ALA A 50 -0.31 7.41 -9.12
N LEU A 51 0.49 8.18 -9.86
CA LEU A 51 1.03 7.77 -11.15
C LEU A 51 2.00 6.60 -11.04
N ALA A 52 2.87 6.59 -10.01
CA ALA A 52 3.75 5.46 -9.76
C ALA A 52 2.98 4.15 -9.49
N VAL A 53 1.90 4.20 -8.71
CA VAL A 53 1.04 3.04 -8.48
C VAL A 53 0.41 2.56 -9.79
N GLU A 54 -0.11 3.47 -10.60
CA GLU A 54 -0.76 3.17 -11.89
C GLU A 54 0.21 2.53 -12.90
N GLN A 55 1.43 3.06 -12.99
CA GLN A 55 2.48 2.53 -13.85
C GLN A 55 2.87 1.11 -13.43
N LEU A 56 3.14 0.90 -12.14
CA LEU A 56 3.51 -0.43 -11.66
C LEU A 56 2.34 -1.42 -11.68
N ALA A 57 1.10 -0.95 -11.53
CA ALA A 57 -0.09 -1.79 -11.67
C ALA A 57 -0.27 -2.28 -13.11
N SER A 58 0.03 -1.45 -14.11
CA SER A 58 -0.10 -1.80 -15.54
C SER A 58 1.13 -2.50 -16.13
N ASP A 59 2.31 -2.40 -15.51
CA ASP A 59 3.54 -3.01 -16.02
C ASP A 59 3.52 -4.56 -15.92
N PRO A 60 3.55 -5.32 -17.03
CA PRO A 60 3.56 -6.79 -16.99
C PRO A 60 4.82 -7.38 -16.34
N ALA A 61 5.92 -6.62 -16.24
CA ALA A 61 7.13 -7.05 -15.54
C ALA A 61 6.98 -7.00 -14.01
N VAL A 62 5.94 -6.34 -13.49
CA VAL A 62 5.68 -6.19 -12.05
C VAL A 62 4.59 -7.17 -11.62
N ARG A 63 4.86 -7.90 -10.54
CA ARG A 63 3.98 -8.90 -9.91
C ARG A 63 3.53 -8.49 -8.52
N VAL A 64 4.33 -7.69 -7.81
CA VAL A 64 4.06 -7.20 -6.45
C VAL A 64 4.53 -5.75 -6.35
N LEU A 65 3.75 -4.91 -5.68
CA LEU A 65 4.14 -3.53 -5.36
C LEU A 65 4.63 -3.45 -3.92
N VAL A 66 5.67 -2.67 -3.69
CA VAL A 66 6.16 -2.30 -2.36
C VAL A 66 6.09 -0.77 -2.25
N LEU A 67 5.55 -0.26 -1.16
CA LEU A 67 5.53 1.16 -0.83
C LEU A 67 6.35 1.40 0.44
N THR A 68 7.27 2.35 0.41
CA THR A 68 8.11 2.72 1.56
C THR A 68 8.46 4.22 1.56
N GLY A 69 9.07 4.72 2.63
CA GLY A 69 9.56 6.08 2.73
C GLY A 69 11.08 6.15 2.75
N ALA A 70 11.66 7.18 2.12
CA ALA A 70 13.07 7.49 2.23
C ALA A 70 13.40 8.01 3.65
N GLY A 71 14.59 7.70 4.14
CA GLY A 71 15.09 8.22 5.42
C GLY A 71 14.35 7.64 6.64
N ARG A 72 14.01 8.51 7.58
CA ARG A 72 13.62 8.11 8.96
C ARG A 72 12.13 7.89 9.20
N ALA A 73 11.28 8.11 8.20
CA ALA A 73 9.83 7.97 8.34
C ALA A 73 9.21 7.31 7.10
N PHE A 74 8.07 6.65 7.31
CA PHE A 74 7.25 6.18 6.20
C PHE A 74 6.58 7.38 5.54
N SER A 75 5.71 8.08 6.28
CA SER A 75 5.13 9.35 5.87
C SER A 75 4.45 10.06 7.04
N ALA A 76 4.63 11.38 7.14
CA ALA A 76 3.92 12.22 8.11
C ALA A 76 2.49 12.64 7.66
N GLY A 77 2.01 12.17 6.51
CA GLY A 77 0.73 12.60 5.94
C GLY A 77 0.85 13.94 5.23
N ALA A 78 -0.14 14.82 5.32
CA ALA A 78 -0.08 16.15 4.71
C ALA A 78 1.00 17.05 5.36
N ASP A 79 1.69 17.84 4.54
CA ASP A 79 2.67 18.83 5.03
C ASP A 79 1.95 19.97 5.77
N VAL A 80 2.24 20.11 7.06
CA VAL A 80 1.58 21.10 7.94
C VAL A 80 1.93 22.53 7.54
N ALA A 81 3.13 22.79 7.03
CA ALA A 81 3.49 24.13 6.57
C ALA A 81 2.68 24.49 5.32
N TYR A 82 2.50 23.55 4.40
CA TYR A 82 1.62 23.71 3.24
C TYR A 82 0.16 23.96 3.66
N MET A 83 -0.38 23.18 4.60
CA MET A 83 -1.75 23.40 5.11
C MET A 83 -1.93 24.77 5.78
N ARG A 84 -0.94 25.23 6.55
CA ARG A 84 -0.97 26.58 7.14
C ARG A 84 -1.03 27.65 6.06
N ASP A 85 -0.25 27.51 4.99
CA ASP A 85 -0.20 28.49 3.90
C ASP A 85 -1.52 28.51 3.12
N LEU A 86 -2.17 27.35 2.90
CA LEU A 86 -3.52 27.29 2.35
C LEU A 86 -4.54 28.03 3.23
N LEU A 87 -4.52 27.77 4.54
CA LEU A 87 -5.42 28.42 5.49
C LEU A 87 -5.21 29.94 5.55
N ALA A 88 -3.97 30.41 5.52
CA ALA A 88 -3.65 31.83 5.53
C ALA A 88 -4.16 32.58 4.28
N ASN A 89 -4.34 31.87 3.18
CA ASN A 89 -4.84 32.40 1.91
C ASN A 89 -6.34 32.14 1.68
N ASP A 90 -7.04 31.52 2.65
CA ASP A 90 -8.42 31.03 2.49
C ASP A 90 -8.60 30.11 1.26
N ASP A 91 -7.55 29.36 0.92
CA ASP A 91 -7.47 28.53 -0.29
C ASP A 91 -8.13 27.15 -0.06
N THR A 92 -9.46 27.17 -0.05
CA THR A 92 -10.30 25.97 0.09
C THR A 92 -10.17 25.01 -1.10
N ASP A 93 -9.88 25.51 -2.30
CA ASP A 93 -9.66 24.70 -3.49
C ASP A 93 -8.35 23.91 -3.38
N GLY A 94 -7.28 24.56 -2.95
CA GLY A 94 -5.99 23.93 -2.66
C GLY A 94 -6.09 22.86 -1.56
N PHE A 95 -6.89 23.12 -0.53
CA PHE A 95 -7.16 22.12 0.52
C PHE A 95 -8.01 20.95 0.00
N THR A 96 -9.02 21.22 -0.83
CA THR A 96 -9.83 20.18 -1.50
C THR A 96 -8.94 19.28 -2.36
N ALA A 97 -8.06 19.88 -3.16
CA ALA A 97 -7.10 19.13 -3.98
C ALA A 97 -6.14 18.29 -3.13
N LEU A 98 -5.73 18.76 -1.95
CA LEU A 98 -4.91 17.97 -1.02
C LEU A 98 -5.66 16.72 -0.54
N VAL A 99 -6.92 16.85 -0.13
CA VAL A 99 -7.73 15.72 0.36
C VAL A 99 -8.04 14.72 -0.78
N GLU A 100 -8.47 15.21 -1.95
CA GLU A 100 -8.76 14.38 -3.13
C GLU A 100 -7.53 13.62 -3.64
N SER A 101 -6.35 14.20 -3.47
CA SER A 101 -5.14 13.54 -3.93
C SER A 101 -4.81 12.24 -3.20
N GLY A 102 -5.06 12.17 -1.88
CA GLY A 102 -4.91 10.92 -1.16
C GLY A 102 -5.96 9.90 -1.53
N ARG A 103 -7.19 10.34 -1.86
CA ARG A 103 -8.20 9.47 -2.46
C ARG A 103 -7.65 8.84 -3.74
N ALA A 104 -7.04 9.62 -4.63
CA ALA A 104 -6.49 9.14 -5.90
C ALA A 104 -5.39 8.08 -5.74
N VAL A 105 -4.52 8.19 -4.73
CA VAL A 105 -3.50 7.17 -4.42
C VAL A 105 -4.14 5.93 -3.80
N VAL A 106 -4.99 6.12 -2.78
CA VAL A 106 -5.62 5.02 -2.05
C VAL A 106 -6.51 4.17 -2.96
N THR A 107 -7.34 4.80 -3.81
CA THR A 107 -8.20 4.04 -4.73
C THR A 107 -7.39 3.22 -5.73
N ARG A 108 -6.26 3.73 -6.23
CA ARG A 108 -5.34 2.96 -7.10
C ARG A 108 -4.70 1.78 -6.38
N ILE A 109 -4.26 1.95 -5.14
CA ILE A 109 -3.75 0.85 -4.30
C ILE A 109 -4.83 -0.23 -4.10
N ARG A 110 -6.07 0.18 -3.86
CA ARG A 110 -7.19 -0.75 -3.64
C ARG A 110 -7.68 -1.43 -4.93
N ALA A 111 -7.58 -0.75 -6.06
CA ALA A 111 -8.02 -1.26 -7.36
C ALA A 111 -6.97 -2.16 -8.04
N THR A 112 -5.70 -2.07 -7.67
CA THR A 112 -4.66 -2.88 -8.31
C THR A 112 -4.88 -4.39 -8.07
N PRO A 113 -4.83 -5.24 -9.12
CA PRO A 113 -4.95 -6.68 -8.96
C PRO A 113 -3.70 -7.30 -8.31
N LYS A 114 -2.60 -6.56 -8.22
CA LYS A 114 -1.33 -7.03 -7.68
C LYS A 114 -1.31 -6.88 -6.15
N PRO A 115 -0.63 -7.78 -5.41
CA PRO A 115 -0.37 -7.56 -3.99
C PRO A 115 0.42 -6.27 -3.75
N VAL A 116 0.07 -5.54 -2.70
CA VAL A 116 0.73 -4.29 -2.28
C VAL A 116 1.20 -4.43 -0.83
N ILE A 117 2.50 -4.26 -0.62
CA ILE A 117 3.13 -4.32 0.71
C ILE A 117 3.54 -2.90 1.13
N ALA A 118 3.09 -2.44 2.29
CA ALA A 118 3.71 -1.31 2.97
C ALA A 118 4.95 -1.79 3.74
N SER A 119 6.12 -1.29 3.38
CA SER A 119 7.37 -1.46 4.15
C SER A 119 7.59 -0.23 5.01
N VAL A 120 7.12 -0.30 6.26
CA VAL A 120 7.00 0.84 7.17
C VAL A 120 8.31 1.01 7.93
N ASN A 121 9.19 1.88 7.42
CA ASN A 121 10.55 2.12 7.91
C ASN A 121 10.64 3.02 9.15
N GLY A 122 9.57 3.72 9.49
CA GLY A 122 9.52 4.66 10.63
C GLY A 122 8.11 5.16 10.87
N PRO A 123 7.94 6.36 11.46
CA PRO A 123 6.60 6.91 11.74
C PRO A 123 5.71 7.01 10.50
N ALA A 124 4.46 6.59 10.65
CA ALA A 124 3.36 6.73 9.70
C ALA A 124 2.20 7.47 10.40
N ALA A 125 1.99 8.75 10.10
CA ALA A 125 1.04 9.60 10.84
C ALA A 125 -0.04 10.18 9.92
N GLY A 126 -1.27 10.30 10.42
CA GLY A 126 -2.38 10.91 9.70
C GLY A 126 -2.63 10.24 8.35
N GLY A 127 -2.63 11.01 7.26
CA GLY A 127 -2.73 10.48 5.90
C GLY A 127 -1.65 9.43 5.57
N GLY A 128 -0.45 9.55 6.13
CA GLY A 128 0.63 8.58 5.99
C GLY A 128 0.32 7.24 6.67
N ALA A 129 -0.37 7.27 7.81
CA ALA A 129 -0.91 6.05 8.43
C ALA A 129 -1.95 5.40 7.49
N ASN A 130 -2.88 6.19 6.96
CA ASN A 130 -3.97 5.69 6.12
C ASN A 130 -3.46 5.11 4.80
N LEU A 131 -2.38 5.65 4.26
CA LEU A 131 -1.67 5.09 3.11
C LEU A 131 -1.09 3.68 3.40
N ALA A 132 -0.51 3.49 4.58
CA ALA A 132 -0.05 2.16 5.02
C ALA A 132 -1.23 1.19 5.23
N LEU A 133 -2.33 1.67 5.82
CA LEU A 133 -3.54 0.86 6.05
C LEU A 133 -4.26 0.48 4.75
N ALA A 134 -4.13 1.28 3.69
CA ALA A 134 -4.69 0.98 2.38
C ALA A 134 -4.00 -0.21 1.68
N CYS A 135 -2.72 -0.46 2.00
CA CYS A 135 -1.96 -1.59 1.46
C CYS A 135 -2.50 -2.94 1.96
N ASP A 136 -2.16 -4.03 1.27
CA ASP A 136 -2.70 -5.35 1.62
C ASP A 136 -2.01 -5.90 2.86
N ILE A 137 -0.68 -5.75 2.94
CA ILE A 137 0.17 -6.26 4.02
C ILE A 137 1.11 -5.14 4.49
N ARG A 138 1.34 -5.04 5.80
CA ARG A 138 2.28 -4.12 6.43
C ARG A 138 3.41 -4.88 7.13
N VAL A 139 4.63 -4.73 6.60
CA VAL A 139 5.88 -5.15 7.26
C VAL A 139 6.52 -3.91 7.84
N ALA A 140 6.71 -3.90 9.15
CA ALA A 140 7.17 -2.72 9.88
C ALA A 140 8.54 -2.97 10.54
N SER A 141 9.34 -1.91 10.58
CA SER A 141 10.52 -1.82 11.44
C SER A 141 10.09 -1.82 12.92
N ASP A 142 10.89 -2.39 13.81
CA ASP A 142 10.73 -2.29 15.26
C ASP A 142 10.76 -0.84 15.80
N ARG A 143 11.39 0.07 15.04
CA ARG A 143 11.37 1.53 15.25
C ARG A 143 10.13 2.25 14.68
N ALA A 144 9.23 1.55 13.99
CA ALA A 144 8.06 2.17 13.38
C ALA A 144 6.99 2.51 14.42
N SER A 145 6.16 3.48 14.08
CA SER A 145 4.94 3.81 14.81
C SER A 145 3.85 4.26 13.85
N ILE A 146 2.60 4.07 14.21
CA ILE A 146 1.44 4.41 13.37
C ILE A 146 0.34 5.09 14.19
N GLY A 147 -0.29 6.14 13.68
CA GLY A 147 -1.31 6.87 14.43
C GLY A 147 -2.21 7.81 13.62
N GLN A 148 -3.46 7.97 14.11
CA GLN A 148 -4.50 8.83 13.53
C GLN A 148 -4.44 10.24 14.13
N THR A 149 -3.40 11.01 13.79
CA THR A 149 -3.07 12.26 14.47
C THR A 149 -3.89 13.50 14.06
N PHE A 150 -5.02 13.32 13.37
CA PHE A 150 -5.80 14.42 12.77
C PHE A 150 -6.41 15.37 13.80
N ASN A 151 -6.93 14.82 14.90
CA ASN A 151 -7.55 15.59 15.99
C ASN A 151 -6.58 16.57 16.67
N ARG A 152 -5.27 16.29 16.64
CA ARG A 152 -4.23 17.15 17.21
C ARG A 152 -4.12 18.51 16.52
N ILE A 153 -4.63 18.60 15.29
CA ILE A 153 -4.67 19.83 14.49
C ILE A 153 -6.10 20.21 14.09
N GLY A 154 -7.11 19.67 14.76
CA GLY A 154 -8.51 20.02 14.53
C GLY A 154 -9.10 19.52 13.21
N LEU A 155 -8.52 18.48 12.60
CA LEU A 155 -9.00 17.91 11.34
C LEU A 155 -9.68 16.55 11.52
N HIS A 156 -10.50 16.20 10.53
CA HIS A 156 -11.13 14.89 10.39
C HIS A 156 -10.16 13.88 9.73
N PRO A 157 -10.17 12.58 10.09
CA PRO A 157 -9.37 11.58 9.38
C PRO A 157 -9.80 11.37 7.92
N ASP A 158 -8.88 11.50 6.98
CA ASP A 158 -9.13 11.36 5.54
C ASP A 158 -8.46 10.11 4.95
N TRP A 159 -8.40 10.01 3.61
CA TRP A 159 -7.68 8.97 2.87
C TRP A 159 -8.07 7.53 3.24
N GLY A 160 -9.32 7.35 3.66
CA GLY A 160 -9.87 6.04 4.03
C GLY A 160 -9.58 5.60 5.46
N GLY A 161 -9.00 6.44 6.32
CA GLY A 161 -8.72 6.07 7.72
C GLY A 161 -9.94 5.57 8.49
N THR A 162 -11.09 6.23 8.31
CA THR A 162 -12.38 5.82 8.91
C THR A 162 -12.99 4.56 8.28
N TYR A 163 -12.48 4.12 7.13
CA TYR A 163 -12.90 2.88 6.47
C TYR A 163 -12.00 1.71 6.87
N PHE A 164 -10.68 1.86 6.78
CA PHE A 164 -9.70 0.80 7.00
C PHE A 164 -9.53 0.46 8.48
N LEU A 165 -9.38 1.47 9.32
CA LEU A 165 -9.03 1.27 10.73
C LEU A 165 -10.02 0.36 11.48
N PRO A 166 -11.35 0.60 11.47
CA PRO A 166 -12.29 -0.27 12.18
C PRO A 166 -12.35 -1.69 11.61
N ARG A 167 -11.98 -1.90 10.33
CA ARG A 167 -11.91 -3.24 9.71
C ARG A 167 -10.68 -4.03 10.16
N LEU A 168 -9.63 -3.34 10.64
CA LEU A 168 -8.41 -3.97 11.14
C LEU A 168 -8.44 -4.22 12.65
N VAL A 169 -8.88 -3.23 13.43
CA VAL A 169 -8.79 -3.27 14.91
C VAL A 169 -10.14 -3.36 15.63
N GLY A 170 -11.24 -3.38 14.88
CA GLY A 170 -12.59 -3.27 15.42
C GLY A 170 -12.99 -1.83 15.75
N GLN A 171 -14.31 -1.60 15.87
CA GLN A 171 -14.88 -0.26 16.01
C GLN A 171 -14.40 0.47 17.28
N SER A 172 -14.41 -0.20 18.44
CA SER A 172 -14.08 0.46 19.71
C SER A 172 -12.62 0.94 19.76
N LYS A 173 -11.67 0.09 19.35
CA LYS A 173 -10.26 0.47 19.29
C LYS A 173 -10.00 1.54 18.22
N ALA A 174 -10.70 1.49 17.08
CA ALA A 174 -10.59 2.51 16.06
C ALA A 174 -11.00 3.90 16.59
N LEU A 175 -12.11 3.98 17.33
CA LEU A 175 -12.55 5.23 17.96
C LEU A 175 -11.54 5.73 19.00
N GLU A 176 -11.02 4.85 19.86
CA GLU A 176 -9.99 5.21 20.83
C GLU A 176 -8.75 5.81 20.16
N LEU A 177 -8.23 5.17 19.10
CA LEU A 177 -7.05 5.66 18.38
C LEU A 177 -7.30 6.99 17.68
N ILE A 178 -8.48 7.21 17.11
CA ILE A 178 -8.86 8.48 16.46
C ILE A 178 -9.08 9.59 17.50
N PHE A 179 -9.72 9.27 18.63
CA PHE A 179 -10.06 10.26 19.66
C PHE A 179 -8.86 10.69 20.49
N THR A 180 -7.94 9.77 20.78
CA THR A 180 -6.68 10.09 21.48
C THR A 180 -5.65 10.69 20.53
N GLY A 181 -5.67 10.29 19.25
CA GLY A 181 -4.67 10.67 18.26
C GLY A 181 -3.27 10.18 18.63
N GLU A 182 -3.14 9.16 19.47
CA GLU A 182 -1.85 8.63 19.92
C GLU A 182 -1.09 7.89 18.81
N MET A 183 0.24 7.91 18.91
CA MET A 183 1.10 7.10 18.06
C MET A 183 1.32 5.75 18.72
N VAL A 184 0.96 4.68 18.01
CA VAL A 184 1.12 3.31 18.47
C VAL A 184 2.48 2.78 18.01
N GLY A 185 3.32 2.33 18.94
CA GLY A 185 4.62 1.72 18.62
C GLY A 185 4.49 0.33 17.98
N ALA A 186 5.55 -0.13 17.30
CA ALA A 186 5.54 -1.35 16.50
C ALA A 186 5.01 -2.61 17.23
N THR A 187 5.43 -2.86 18.47
CA THR A 187 4.97 -4.03 19.24
C THR A 187 3.47 -4.02 19.48
N GLU A 188 2.92 -2.89 19.90
CA GLU A 188 1.48 -2.77 20.14
C GLU A 188 0.71 -2.78 18.83
N ALA A 189 1.23 -2.12 17.79
CA ALA A 189 0.63 -2.11 16.46
C ALA A 189 0.54 -3.53 15.87
N LEU A 190 1.53 -4.39 16.10
CA LEU A 190 1.45 -5.83 15.77
C LEU A 190 0.36 -6.53 16.58
N ARG A 191 0.33 -6.31 17.90
CA ARG A 191 -0.62 -6.98 18.81
C ARG A 191 -2.08 -6.69 18.46
N ILE A 192 -2.38 -5.46 18.03
CA ILE A 192 -3.75 -5.04 17.69
C ILE A 192 -4.11 -5.21 16.21
N GLY A 193 -3.19 -5.66 15.36
CA GLY A 193 -3.46 -5.93 13.94
C GLY A 193 -3.28 -4.73 13.00
N LEU A 194 -2.60 -3.66 13.43
CA LEU A 194 -2.20 -2.57 12.53
C LEU A 194 -0.97 -2.92 11.69
N PHE A 195 -0.06 -3.75 12.20
CA PHE A 195 1.06 -4.33 11.43
C PHE A 195 0.91 -5.84 11.36
N ASP A 196 1.26 -6.44 10.23
CA ASP A 196 1.21 -7.88 10.02
C ASP A 196 2.53 -8.56 10.43
N ARG A 197 3.65 -7.83 10.32
CA ARG A 197 4.99 -8.28 10.71
C ARG A 197 5.79 -7.11 11.29
N VAL A 198 6.55 -7.37 12.34
CA VAL A 198 7.56 -6.44 12.87
C VAL A 198 8.91 -7.14 12.87
N VAL A 199 9.93 -6.46 12.34
CA VAL A 199 11.29 -6.97 12.22
C VAL A 199 12.31 -5.90 12.68
N PRO A 200 13.53 -6.27 13.06
CA PRO A 200 14.59 -5.30 13.30
C PRO A 200 14.72 -4.30 12.14
N HIS A 201 14.94 -3.02 12.45
CA HIS A 201 14.98 -1.95 11.44
C HIS A 201 15.93 -2.22 10.27
N ASP A 202 17.10 -2.79 10.54
CA ASP A 202 18.13 -3.16 9.57
C ASP A 202 17.75 -4.38 8.71
N GLU A 203 16.82 -5.22 9.17
CA GLU A 203 16.29 -6.36 8.43
C GLU A 203 15.04 -6.03 7.60
N LEU A 204 14.44 -4.85 7.77
CA LEU A 204 13.18 -4.47 7.11
C LEU A 204 13.22 -4.68 5.59
N ALA A 205 14.24 -4.16 4.93
CA ALA A 205 14.38 -4.25 3.48
C ALA A 205 14.46 -5.72 3.00
N SER A 206 15.25 -6.55 3.69
CA SER A 206 15.37 -7.98 3.38
C SER A 206 14.09 -8.75 3.65
N ALA A 207 13.41 -8.47 4.76
CA ALA A 207 12.16 -9.14 5.14
C ALA A 207 11.03 -8.79 4.16
N THR A 208 10.89 -7.51 3.79
CA THR A 208 9.96 -7.06 2.75
C THR A 208 10.28 -7.71 1.41
N THR A 209 11.54 -7.71 0.98
CA THR A 209 11.95 -8.31 -0.31
C THR A 209 11.66 -9.80 -0.34
N THR A 210 11.91 -10.52 0.76
CA THR A 210 11.63 -11.96 0.86
C THR A 210 10.14 -12.25 0.72
N LEU A 211 9.29 -11.48 1.40
CA LEU A 211 7.83 -11.61 1.27
C LEU A 211 7.36 -11.27 -0.15
N ALA A 212 7.87 -10.17 -0.72
CA ALA A 212 7.52 -9.75 -2.07
C ALA A 212 7.93 -10.78 -3.12
N ALA A 213 9.13 -11.38 -2.98
CA ALA A 213 9.59 -12.44 -3.87
C ALA A 213 8.72 -13.71 -3.76
N LEU A 214 8.31 -14.08 -2.54
CA LEU A 214 7.39 -15.19 -2.32
C LEU A 214 6.06 -14.96 -3.05
N LEU A 215 5.48 -13.76 -2.95
CA LEU A 215 4.23 -13.41 -3.62
C LEU A 215 4.40 -13.29 -5.14
N ALA A 216 5.53 -12.76 -5.62
CA ALA A 216 5.82 -12.64 -7.05
C ALA A 216 5.92 -14.00 -7.74
N ALA A 217 6.32 -15.04 -7.00
CA ALA A 217 6.40 -16.42 -7.47
C ALA A 217 5.05 -17.17 -7.46
N LYS A 218 3.94 -16.57 -6.99
CA LYS A 218 2.60 -17.19 -6.97
C LYS A 218 1.80 -16.92 -8.26
N PRO A 219 0.73 -17.70 -8.54
CA PRO A 219 -0.10 -17.47 -9.72
C PRO A 219 -0.84 -16.12 -9.59
N PRO A 220 -0.61 -15.16 -10.49
CA PRO A 220 -1.05 -13.79 -10.31
C PRO A 220 -2.56 -13.66 -10.45
N LEU A 221 -3.20 -14.45 -11.32
CA LEU A 221 -4.65 -14.46 -11.48
C LEU A 221 -5.34 -14.90 -10.19
N ALA A 222 -4.91 -16.01 -9.59
CA ALA A 222 -5.48 -16.50 -8.34
C ALA A 222 -5.30 -15.49 -7.19
N LEU A 223 -4.13 -14.86 -7.07
CA LEU A 223 -3.90 -13.81 -6.07
C LEU A 223 -4.79 -12.59 -6.29
N ALA A 224 -4.94 -12.14 -7.54
CA ALA A 224 -5.78 -11.00 -7.89
C ALA A 224 -7.26 -11.25 -7.55
N LEU A 225 -7.79 -12.42 -7.94
CA LEU A 225 -9.17 -12.80 -7.65
C LEU A 225 -9.40 -13.00 -6.15
N ALA A 226 -8.46 -13.59 -5.42
CA ALA A 226 -8.53 -13.72 -3.97
C ALA A 226 -8.57 -12.35 -3.27
N LYS A 227 -7.66 -11.44 -3.65
CA LYS A 227 -7.65 -10.06 -3.14
C LYS A 227 -8.99 -9.36 -3.39
N ARG A 228 -9.51 -9.46 -4.62
CA ARG A 228 -10.81 -8.88 -5.00
C ARG A 228 -11.96 -9.46 -4.16
N ALA A 229 -12.00 -10.79 -4.01
CA ALA A 229 -13.06 -11.47 -3.25
C ALA A 229 -13.08 -11.05 -1.78
N ILE A 230 -11.91 -10.98 -1.12
CA ILE A 230 -11.78 -10.53 0.28
C ILE A 230 -12.28 -9.10 0.46
N TYR A 231 -12.04 -8.21 -0.52
CA TYR A 231 -12.49 -6.83 -0.40
C TYR A 231 -13.99 -6.68 -0.68
N GLN A 232 -14.53 -7.47 -1.61
CA GLN A 232 -15.96 -7.49 -1.88
C GLN A 232 -16.76 -8.17 -0.76
N SER A 233 -16.18 -9.11 -0.02
CA SER A 233 -16.86 -9.80 1.07
C SER A 233 -17.20 -8.89 2.26
N LEU A 234 -16.55 -7.73 2.36
CA LEU A 234 -16.81 -6.77 3.43
C LEU A 234 -18.17 -6.07 3.30
N ASP A 235 -18.73 -6.06 2.09
CA ASP A 235 -19.98 -5.35 1.76
C ASP A 235 -21.05 -6.31 1.16
N GLY A 236 -20.80 -7.63 1.16
CA GLY A 236 -21.67 -8.64 0.52
C GLY A 236 -22.18 -9.72 1.47
N THR A 237 -23.14 -10.51 1.00
CA THR A 237 -23.68 -11.67 1.74
C THR A 237 -22.81 -12.91 1.54
N MET A 238 -22.98 -13.92 2.40
CA MET A 238 -22.31 -15.22 2.25
C MET A 238 -22.60 -15.86 0.88
N ASP A 239 -23.87 -15.86 0.46
CA ASP A 239 -24.28 -16.47 -0.81
C ASP A 239 -23.65 -15.75 -2.01
N GLU A 240 -23.62 -14.41 -2.01
CA GLU A 240 -22.93 -13.64 -3.04
C GLU A 240 -21.42 -13.90 -3.07
N VAL A 241 -20.80 -14.17 -1.92
CA VAL A 241 -19.39 -14.56 -1.86
C VAL A 241 -19.19 -15.94 -2.48
N LEU A 242 -20.02 -16.93 -2.15
CA LEU A 242 -19.94 -18.28 -2.73
C LEU A 242 -20.15 -18.29 -4.25
N ASP A 243 -21.08 -17.49 -4.76
CA ASP A 243 -21.30 -17.32 -6.20
C ASP A 243 -20.05 -16.74 -6.89
N ARG A 244 -19.42 -15.75 -6.28
CA ARG A 244 -18.15 -15.18 -6.78
C ARG A 244 -17.00 -16.19 -6.71
N GLU A 245 -16.91 -16.98 -5.65
CA GLU A 245 -15.89 -18.02 -5.51
C GLU A 245 -15.99 -19.07 -6.61
N LEU A 246 -17.21 -19.51 -6.96
CA LEU A 246 -17.43 -20.42 -8.08
C LEU A 246 -16.93 -19.82 -9.40
N ALA A 247 -17.30 -18.57 -9.70
CA ALA A 247 -16.86 -17.88 -10.91
C ALA A 247 -15.33 -17.74 -10.97
N HIS A 248 -14.70 -17.29 -9.87
CA HIS A 248 -13.25 -17.14 -9.78
C HIS A 248 -12.52 -18.49 -9.89
N GLN A 249 -13.07 -19.57 -9.34
CA GLN A 249 -12.49 -20.91 -9.46
C GLN A 249 -12.54 -21.42 -10.90
N LEU A 250 -13.64 -21.20 -11.62
CA LEU A 250 -13.75 -21.58 -13.04
C LEU A 250 -12.77 -20.80 -13.92
N GLU A 251 -12.58 -19.51 -13.64
CA GLU A 251 -11.59 -18.67 -14.32
C GLU A 251 -10.17 -19.18 -14.07
N CYS A 252 -9.81 -19.43 -12.81
CA CYS A 252 -8.52 -20.03 -12.45
C CYS A 252 -8.33 -21.41 -13.08
N PHE A 253 -9.33 -22.29 -13.03
CA PHE A 253 -9.25 -23.65 -13.54
C PHE A 253 -8.98 -23.70 -15.05
N SER A 254 -9.43 -22.68 -15.77
CA SER A 254 -9.23 -22.53 -17.21
C SER A 254 -7.84 -21.99 -17.59
N SER A 255 -7.05 -21.47 -16.62
CA SER A 255 -5.74 -20.85 -16.88
C SER A 255 -4.58 -21.84 -17.04
N ASP A 256 -3.54 -21.41 -17.77
CA ASP A 256 -2.27 -22.13 -17.88
C ASP A 256 -1.59 -22.36 -16.52
N ASP A 257 -1.75 -21.42 -15.58
CA ASP A 257 -1.13 -21.51 -14.27
C ASP A 257 -1.72 -22.66 -13.44
N THR A 258 -3.01 -22.95 -13.56
CA THR A 258 -3.60 -24.14 -12.92
C THR A 258 -3.02 -25.42 -13.53
N ARG A 259 -2.90 -25.49 -14.86
CA ARG A 259 -2.29 -26.63 -15.55
C ARG A 259 -0.85 -26.86 -15.09
N GLU A 260 -0.05 -25.80 -14.99
CA GLU A 260 1.31 -25.86 -14.48
C GLU A 260 1.37 -26.26 -13.01
N GLY A 261 0.50 -25.69 -12.17
CA GLY A 261 0.44 -26.00 -10.74
C GLY A 261 0.15 -27.48 -10.47
N LEU A 262 -0.86 -28.04 -11.15
CA LEU A 262 -1.20 -29.47 -11.05
C LEU A 262 -0.06 -30.36 -11.53
N ARG A 263 0.55 -30.03 -12.68
CA ARG A 263 1.68 -30.78 -13.23
C ARG A 263 2.89 -30.76 -12.29
N ALA A 264 3.30 -29.58 -11.83
CA ALA A 264 4.45 -29.41 -10.94
C ALA A 264 4.26 -30.16 -9.62
N PHE A 265 3.04 -30.14 -9.07
CA PHE A 265 2.69 -30.88 -7.86
C PHE A 265 2.83 -32.39 -8.04
N LEU A 266 2.30 -32.95 -9.13
CA LEU A 266 2.42 -34.37 -9.45
C LEU A 266 3.88 -34.79 -9.72
N GLU A 267 4.67 -33.91 -10.35
CA GLU A 267 6.09 -34.10 -10.65
C GLU A 267 7.04 -33.79 -9.48
N LYS A 268 6.51 -33.33 -8.33
CA LYS A 268 7.29 -32.93 -7.13
C LYS A 268 8.39 -31.90 -7.43
N ARG A 269 8.06 -30.88 -8.22
CA ARG A 269 8.95 -29.75 -8.54
C ARG A 269 8.28 -28.41 -8.24
N GLU A 270 9.07 -27.35 -8.17
CA GLU A 270 8.54 -25.99 -8.06
C GLU A 270 7.78 -25.58 -9.34
N PRO A 271 6.58 -24.99 -9.21
CA PRO A 271 5.81 -24.49 -10.34
C PRO A 271 6.39 -23.19 -10.90
N ARG A 272 6.16 -22.95 -12.19
CA ARG A 272 6.56 -21.72 -12.90
C ARG A 272 5.35 -20.96 -13.43
N PHE A 273 4.72 -20.16 -12.57
CA PHE A 273 3.52 -19.39 -12.92
C PHE A 273 3.82 -18.16 -13.79
N ARG A 274 3.17 -18.06 -14.94
CA ARG A 274 3.35 -16.99 -15.92
C ARG A 274 2.23 -15.95 -15.90
N GLY A 275 1.05 -16.31 -15.37
CA GLY A 275 -0.10 -15.42 -15.39
C GLY A 275 -0.78 -15.31 -16.75
N THR A 276 -0.63 -16.31 -17.61
CA THR A 276 -1.34 -16.40 -18.89
C THR A 276 -2.61 -17.22 -18.73
N GLN A 277 -3.66 -16.85 -19.47
CA GLN A 277 -4.83 -17.71 -19.69
C GLN A 277 -4.59 -18.59 -20.91
#